data_AF-A0A6I5QRJ8-F1
#
_entry.id   AF-A0A6I5QRJ8-F1
#
_cell.length_a   1.000
_cell.length_b   1.000
_cell.length_c   1.000
_cell.angle_alpha   90.00
_cell.angle_beta   90.00
_cell.angle_gamma   90.00
#
_symmetry.space_group_name_H-M   'P 1'
#
loop_
_entity.id
_entity.type
_entity.pdbx_description
1 polymer ?
#
loop_
_entity_poly.entity_id
_entity_poly.type
_entity_poly.pdbx_seq_one_letter_code
_entity_poly.pdbx_strand_id
1 'polypeptide(L)'
;MADSLQSGIQALKKGDALSAIQIFEQVCSETTINVQDQFQAQGWLVRAYLKAGRSSQAEALCQQLIQADNPKIRQWAAKMLEKVPAQSAAIQPQSKQTSATAPSDSFSGDLPHPLARLAPTEPLTPEAVEQILEEGIKRLRKRDYRAAIAALEDFIRGADDSYPNYAWGKTSLAKAYKGNEQYEAAIALCQEMLETDRESTRAWARDFMKTLPGDLINPTLEQNTPIFVGSKETTDRPDTLSPSKSPPQQKNRPGEFSSSTAPLKTRTDSTRTGQSYRQRAAAKDLTPQALSGLAHGCISLLASLLLFVLFADSIAANVLGLLRMAVPVVILLRTKDPVVKANAKEATNYAITAIVLLIIVYLGSFFLALGAAAILIGAWPIFLLIGLFILIYSIAFSIWPIYAAVVSARQLGRIVRYPNWLVLRVLDTK
;
A
#
# COMPACT_ATOMS: atom_id res chain seq x y z
N MET A 1 18.60 -19.93 20.50
CA MET A 1 19.28 -20.17 19.20
C MET A 1 18.74 -19.23 18.13
N ALA A 2 17.60 -19.54 17.49
CA ALA A 2 16.92 -18.59 16.59
C ALA A 2 16.60 -17.26 17.31
N ASP A 3 16.28 -17.35 18.60
CA ASP A 3 16.07 -16.27 19.55
C ASP A 3 17.31 -15.37 19.70
N SER A 4 18.51 -15.95 19.65
CA SER A 4 19.79 -15.25 19.77
C SER A 4 20.03 -14.42 18.50
N LEU A 5 19.91 -15.03 17.32
CA LEU A 5 19.99 -14.36 16.03
C LEU A 5 18.95 -13.24 15.92
N GLN A 6 17.70 -13.52 16.33
CA GLN A 6 16.61 -12.54 16.32
C GLN A 6 16.83 -11.40 17.32
N SER A 7 17.46 -11.66 18.47
CA SER A 7 17.83 -10.63 19.45
C SER A 7 18.91 -9.70 18.92
N GLY A 8 19.94 -10.23 18.24
CA GLY A 8 20.96 -9.41 17.56
C GLY A 8 20.34 -8.52 16.47
N ILE A 9 19.39 -9.06 15.69
CA ILE A 9 18.66 -8.28 14.67
C ILE A 9 17.80 -7.19 15.33
N GLN A 10 17.19 -7.45 16.50
CA GLN A 10 16.45 -6.43 17.25
C GLN A 10 17.35 -5.35 17.85
N ALA A 11 18.54 -5.69 18.36
CA ALA A 11 19.52 -4.72 18.85
C ALA A 11 19.97 -3.78 17.72
N LEU A 12 20.32 -4.34 16.55
CA LEU A 12 20.74 -3.56 15.38
C LEU A 12 19.64 -2.61 14.85
N LYS A 13 18.37 -3.03 14.92
CA LYS A 13 17.20 -2.20 14.61
C LYS A 13 16.95 -1.09 15.62
N LYS A 14 17.26 -1.30 16.91
CA LYS A 14 17.22 -0.28 17.95
C LYS A 14 18.38 0.73 17.86
N GLY A 15 19.33 0.51 16.94
CA GLY A 15 20.54 1.35 16.79
C GLY A 15 21.71 0.89 17.65
N ASP A 16 21.51 -0.08 18.55
CA ASP A 16 22.57 -0.65 19.37
C ASP A 16 23.40 -1.67 18.57
N ALA A 17 24.33 -1.12 17.79
CA ALA A 17 25.26 -1.91 16.99
C ALA A 17 26.29 -2.67 17.85
N LEU A 18 26.60 -2.22 19.07
CA LEU A 18 27.60 -2.86 19.93
C LEU A 18 27.06 -4.14 20.56
N SER A 19 25.85 -4.11 21.15
CA SER A 19 25.18 -5.33 21.63
C SER A 19 24.86 -6.28 20.47
N ALA A 20 24.53 -5.75 19.28
CA ALA A 20 24.32 -6.58 18.09
C ALA A 20 25.61 -7.32 17.67
N ILE A 21 26.76 -6.62 17.63
CA ILE A 21 28.08 -7.24 17.37
C ILE A 21 28.32 -8.38 18.35
N GLN A 22 28.22 -8.14 19.66
CA GLN A 22 28.51 -9.16 20.68
C GLN A 22 27.63 -10.41 20.53
N ILE A 23 26.34 -10.23 20.26
CA ILE A 23 25.40 -11.33 20.04
C ILE A 23 25.76 -12.12 18.76
N PHE A 24 26.08 -11.43 17.66
CA PHE A 24 26.44 -12.10 16.41
C PHE A 24 27.84 -12.75 16.45
N GLU A 25 28.80 -12.18 17.17
CA GLU A 25 30.12 -12.79 17.41
C GLU A 25 29.99 -14.11 18.19
N GLN A 26 29.15 -14.14 19.24
CA GLN A 26 28.84 -15.38 19.96
C GLN A 26 28.20 -16.41 19.02
N VAL A 27 27.14 -16.03 18.28
CA VAL A 27 26.45 -16.92 17.33
C VAL A 27 27.37 -17.39 16.20
N CYS A 28 28.37 -16.60 15.77
CA CYS A 28 29.35 -17.06 14.77
C CYS A 28 30.38 -18.06 15.34
N SER A 29 30.54 -18.10 16.67
CA SER A 29 31.54 -18.93 17.38
C SER A 29 31.01 -20.31 17.80
N GLU A 30 29.70 -20.55 17.77
CA GLU A 30 29.07 -21.80 18.21
C GLU A 30 29.03 -22.85 17.09
N THR A 31 29.88 -23.89 17.20
CA THR A 31 30.15 -24.90 16.14
C THR A 31 28.97 -25.80 15.77
N THR A 32 27.87 -25.78 16.53
CA THR A 32 26.69 -26.64 16.33
C THR A 32 25.59 -26.00 15.46
N ILE A 33 25.84 -24.82 14.91
CA ILE A 33 24.84 -24.04 14.16
C ILE A 33 24.70 -24.54 12.71
N ASN A 34 23.47 -24.49 12.21
CA ASN A 34 23.16 -24.76 10.81
C ASN A 34 23.94 -23.78 9.92
N VAL A 35 24.67 -24.31 8.95
CA VAL A 35 25.44 -23.60 7.92
C VAL A 35 24.69 -22.38 7.36
N GLN A 36 23.39 -22.50 7.09
CA GLN A 36 22.55 -21.39 6.58
C GLN A 36 22.34 -20.26 7.61
N ASP A 37 22.20 -20.59 8.88
CA ASP A 37 21.99 -19.62 9.97
C ASP A 37 23.31 -18.94 10.36
N GLN A 38 24.43 -19.66 10.28
CA GLN A 38 25.78 -19.10 10.43
C GLN A 38 26.05 -18.03 9.36
N PHE A 39 25.65 -18.28 8.11
CA PHE A 39 25.77 -17.31 7.03
C PHE A 39 24.89 -16.06 7.24
N GLN A 40 23.69 -16.22 7.83
CA GLN A 40 22.86 -15.07 8.22
C GLN A 40 23.52 -14.28 9.36
N ALA A 41 24.04 -14.95 10.39
CA ALA A 41 24.74 -14.30 11.50
C ALA A 41 25.96 -13.49 11.01
N GLN A 42 26.80 -14.07 10.16
CA GLN A 42 27.94 -13.40 9.53
C GLN A 42 27.51 -12.20 8.67
N GLY A 43 26.44 -12.35 7.88
CA GLY A 43 25.88 -11.26 7.08
C GLY A 43 25.32 -10.09 7.90
N TRP A 44 24.74 -10.37 9.07
CA TRP A 44 24.32 -9.34 10.01
C TRP A 44 25.48 -8.75 10.82
N LEU A 45 26.53 -9.53 11.13
CA LEU A 45 27.74 -9.05 11.82
C LEU A 45 28.49 -8.01 10.99
N VAL A 46 28.68 -8.23 9.68
CA VAL A 46 29.25 -7.22 8.76
C VAL A 46 28.44 -5.91 8.81
N ARG A 47 27.10 -6.00 8.77
CA ARG A 47 26.22 -4.82 8.88
C ARG A 47 26.34 -4.13 10.24
N ALA A 48 26.53 -4.88 11.32
CA ALA A 48 26.71 -4.34 12.65
C ALA A 48 28.06 -3.62 12.82
N TYR A 49 29.15 -4.19 12.29
CA TYR A 49 30.45 -3.50 12.22
C TYR A 49 30.38 -2.20 11.42
N LEU A 50 29.74 -2.19 10.24
CA LEU A 50 29.55 -0.97 9.45
C LEU A 50 28.70 0.09 10.19
N LYS A 51 27.59 -0.31 10.83
CA LYS A 51 26.74 0.60 11.64
C LYS A 51 27.46 1.12 12.90
N ALA A 52 28.47 0.40 13.39
CA ALA A 52 29.36 0.82 14.47
C ALA A 52 30.61 1.58 14.00
N GLY A 53 30.75 1.90 12.71
CA GLY A 53 31.91 2.60 12.15
C GLY A 53 33.21 1.78 12.08
N ARG A 54 33.14 0.46 12.32
CA ARG A 54 34.29 -0.45 12.36
C ARG A 54 34.60 -1.06 10.98
N SER A 55 34.79 -0.19 9.98
CA SER A 55 34.95 -0.59 8.57
C SER A 55 36.03 -1.63 8.33
N SER A 56 37.16 -1.57 9.05
CA SER A 56 38.25 -2.56 8.94
C SER A 56 37.87 -3.96 9.43
N GLN A 57 37.02 -4.08 10.45
CA GLN A 57 36.50 -5.39 10.90
C GLN A 57 35.46 -5.94 9.92
N ALA A 58 34.63 -5.06 9.33
CA ALA A 58 33.70 -5.43 8.27
C ALA A 58 34.43 -5.91 7.00
N GLU A 59 35.50 -5.22 6.59
CA GLU A 59 36.30 -5.59 5.42
C GLU A 59 37.03 -6.92 5.64
N ALA A 60 37.72 -7.10 6.77
CA ALA A 60 38.40 -8.36 7.09
C ALA A 60 37.45 -9.56 7.10
N LEU A 61 36.24 -9.40 7.64
CA LEU A 61 35.20 -10.43 7.59
C LEU A 61 34.70 -10.68 6.16
N CYS A 62 34.49 -9.64 5.34
CA CYS A 62 34.17 -9.81 3.91
C CYS A 62 35.28 -10.54 3.14
N GLN A 63 36.56 -10.23 3.38
CA GLN A 63 37.70 -10.93 2.76
C GLN A 63 37.72 -12.42 3.13
N GLN A 64 37.43 -12.78 4.39
CA GLN A 64 37.27 -14.18 4.81
C GLN A 64 36.08 -14.86 4.11
N LEU A 65 34.94 -14.18 4.03
CA LEU A 65 33.72 -14.70 3.40
C LEU A 65 33.84 -14.88 1.87
N ILE A 66 34.75 -14.18 1.21
CA ILE A 66 35.10 -14.42 -0.20
C ILE A 66 35.76 -15.81 -0.38
N GLN A 67 36.56 -16.26 0.59
CA GLN A 67 37.23 -17.57 0.53
C GLN A 67 36.31 -18.76 0.85
N ALA A 68 35.11 -18.52 1.41
CA ALA A 68 34.15 -19.58 1.73
C ALA A 68 33.68 -20.34 0.47
N ASP A 69 33.41 -21.65 0.60
CA ASP A 69 33.01 -22.52 -0.51
C ASP A 69 31.68 -22.16 -1.17
N ASN A 70 30.79 -21.46 -0.44
CA ASN A 70 29.46 -21.11 -0.93
C ASN A 70 29.53 -19.94 -1.95
N PRO A 71 29.22 -20.17 -3.23
CA PRO A 71 29.36 -19.14 -4.27
C PRO A 71 28.42 -17.94 -4.07
N LYS A 72 27.28 -18.12 -3.37
CA LYS A 72 26.38 -17.00 -3.04
C LYS A 72 27.03 -16.02 -2.06
N ILE A 73 27.77 -16.53 -1.09
CA ILE A 73 28.49 -15.71 -0.10
C ILE A 73 29.65 -15.00 -0.77
N ARG A 74 30.43 -15.70 -1.59
CA ARG A 74 31.53 -15.10 -2.36
C ARG A 74 31.06 -13.91 -3.20
N GLN A 75 29.92 -14.04 -3.89
CA GLN A 75 29.30 -12.95 -4.65
C GLN A 75 28.76 -11.82 -3.76
N TRP A 76 28.15 -12.15 -2.61
CA TRP A 76 27.63 -11.16 -1.67
C TRP A 76 28.74 -10.36 -0.99
N ALA A 77 29.78 -11.04 -0.50
CA ALA A 77 30.91 -10.45 0.20
C ALA A 77 31.76 -9.58 -0.73
N ALA A 78 31.96 -9.98 -1.99
CA ALA A 78 32.59 -9.12 -3.01
C ALA A 78 31.81 -7.81 -3.24
N LYS A 79 30.48 -7.88 -3.40
CA LYS A 79 29.60 -6.70 -3.53
C LYS A 79 29.53 -5.86 -2.25
N MET A 80 29.67 -6.46 -1.08
CA MET A 80 29.77 -5.71 0.18
C MET A 80 31.11 -4.99 0.30
N LEU A 81 32.21 -5.62 -0.12
CA LEU A 81 33.56 -5.04 -0.09
C LEU A 81 33.66 -3.82 -1.03
N GLU A 82 33.04 -3.88 -2.22
CA GLU A 82 32.84 -2.73 -3.11
C GLU A 82 32.09 -1.56 -2.45
N LYS A 83 31.18 -1.84 -1.50
CA LYS A 83 30.42 -0.84 -0.73
C LYS A 83 31.10 -0.38 0.57
N VAL A 84 32.17 -1.02 1.05
CA VAL A 84 32.90 -0.52 2.23
C VAL A 84 33.71 0.69 1.78
N PRO A 85 33.55 1.89 2.40
CA PRO A 85 34.35 3.04 2.03
C PRO A 85 35.81 2.76 2.39
N ALA A 86 36.66 2.61 1.36
CA ALA A 86 38.09 2.33 1.50
C ALA A 86 38.76 3.39 2.36
N GLN A 87 39.05 3.05 3.62
CA GLN A 87 39.44 4.03 4.62
C GLN A 87 40.93 4.36 4.46
N SER A 88 41.20 5.50 3.81
CA SER A 88 42.54 5.93 3.40
C SER A 88 43.56 5.86 4.54
N ALA A 89 44.74 5.32 4.23
CA ALA A 89 45.69 4.86 5.24
C ALA A 89 46.33 6.02 6.03
N ALA A 90 46.07 6.06 7.34
CA ALA A 90 46.72 6.97 8.27
C ALA A 90 46.86 6.38 9.69
N ILE A 91 48.01 5.71 9.96
CA ILE A 91 48.78 5.78 11.23
C ILE A 91 48.05 5.20 12.49
N GLN A 92 48.52 4.18 13.24
CA GLN A 92 49.85 3.57 13.48
C GLN A 92 49.65 2.18 14.23
N PRO A 93 50.68 1.49 14.80
CA PRO A 93 51.63 0.54 14.19
C PRO A 93 51.58 -0.93 14.74
N GLN A 94 52.59 -1.75 14.37
CA GLN A 94 52.89 -3.15 14.79
C GLN A 94 52.04 -4.25 14.10
N SER A 95 52.59 -5.40 13.65
CA SER A 95 53.98 -5.88 13.46
C SER A 95 54.00 -6.81 12.22
N LYS A 96 54.87 -6.65 11.22
CA LYS A 96 56.32 -6.95 11.10
C LYS A 96 56.68 -8.45 10.91
N GLN A 97 56.45 -8.99 9.71
CA GLN A 97 57.38 -9.81 8.89
C GLN A 97 56.79 -9.92 7.45
N THR A 98 57.48 -9.55 6.37
CA THR A 98 58.56 -10.29 5.65
C THR A 98 58.01 -11.62 5.10
N SER A 99 57.96 -11.86 3.78
CA SER A 99 59.01 -11.60 2.75
C SER A 99 58.50 -10.96 1.45
N ALA A 100 59.43 -10.46 0.64
CA ALA A 100 59.17 -9.94 -0.71
C ALA A 100 59.60 -10.93 -1.80
N THR A 101 58.97 -10.84 -2.98
CA THR A 101 59.61 -10.97 -4.30
C THR A 101 58.84 -10.11 -5.30
N ALA A 102 59.57 -9.36 -6.11
CA ALA A 102 59.14 -8.60 -7.28
C ALA A 102 59.92 -9.15 -8.51
N PRO A 103 59.59 -8.86 -9.79
CA PRO A 103 58.85 -7.68 -10.23
C PRO A 103 57.76 -7.90 -11.29
N SER A 104 57.07 -6.79 -11.59
CA SER A 104 56.49 -6.37 -12.86
C SER A 104 56.20 -7.40 -13.95
N ASP A 105 54.95 -7.43 -14.39
CA ASP A 105 54.71 -7.10 -15.80
C ASP A 105 53.46 -6.23 -15.97
N SER A 106 53.39 -5.49 -17.09
CA SER A 106 52.37 -4.46 -17.33
C SER A 106 51.19 -4.97 -18.15
N PHE A 107 49.95 -4.74 -17.66
CA PHE A 107 48.76 -4.98 -18.48
C PHE A 107 47.69 -3.90 -18.28
N SER A 108 47.65 -2.94 -19.21
CA SER A 108 46.50 -2.06 -19.39
C SER A 108 45.40 -2.84 -20.11
N GLY A 109 44.23 -3.02 -19.49
CA GLY A 109 43.14 -3.81 -20.07
C GLY A 109 41.80 -3.59 -19.37
N ASP A 110 41.02 -2.67 -19.95
CA ASP A 110 39.57 -2.45 -19.90
C ASP A 110 38.68 -3.03 -18.77
N LEU A 111 37.86 -2.13 -18.21
CA LEU A 111 36.76 -2.42 -17.28
C LEU A 111 35.63 -3.24 -17.97
N PRO A 112 35.29 -4.45 -17.47
CA PRO A 112 34.11 -5.17 -17.94
C PRO A 112 32.82 -4.63 -17.27
N HIS A 113 32.13 -3.70 -17.93
CA HIS A 113 30.78 -3.29 -17.54
C HIS A 113 29.81 -4.49 -17.52
N PRO A 114 29.03 -4.73 -16.44
CA PRO A 114 28.08 -5.84 -16.35
C PRO A 114 26.77 -5.61 -17.13
N LEU A 115 26.87 -5.09 -18.36
CA LEU A 115 25.81 -5.07 -19.37
C LEU A 115 26.23 -5.80 -20.67
N ALA A 116 27.52 -6.11 -20.85
CA ALA A 116 28.05 -6.76 -22.04
C ALA A 116 27.90 -8.31 -21.97
N ARG A 117 26.70 -8.83 -22.24
CA ARG A 117 26.51 -10.27 -22.56
C ARG A 117 25.54 -10.46 -23.74
N LEU A 118 26.13 -10.56 -24.94
CA LEU A 118 25.60 -11.19 -26.15
C LEU A 118 24.11 -10.91 -26.49
N ALA A 119 23.88 -9.93 -27.35
CA ALA A 119 22.56 -9.66 -27.91
C ALA A 119 22.09 -10.80 -28.87
N PRO A 120 20.85 -11.30 -28.72
CA PRO A 120 20.15 -12.01 -29.79
C PRO A 120 19.71 -11.00 -30.87
N THR A 121 20.05 -11.28 -32.13
CA THR A 121 19.73 -10.39 -33.26
C THR A 121 18.35 -10.68 -33.86
N GLU A 122 17.28 -10.19 -33.24
CA GLU A 122 15.98 -10.04 -33.91
C GLU A 122 15.11 -8.99 -33.19
N PRO A 123 14.44 -8.06 -33.91
CA PRO A 123 13.51 -7.12 -33.30
C PRO A 123 12.24 -7.86 -32.86
N LEU A 124 12.11 -8.09 -31.55
CA LEU A 124 10.94 -8.74 -30.93
C LEU A 124 9.64 -8.09 -31.40
N THR A 125 8.69 -8.91 -31.86
CA THR A 125 7.37 -8.39 -32.27
C THR A 125 6.62 -7.82 -31.06
N PRO A 126 5.76 -6.80 -31.24
CA PRO A 126 4.94 -6.26 -30.14
C PRO A 126 4.10 -7.32 -29.41
N GLU A 127 3.72 -8.40 -30.09
CA GLU A 127 2.99 -9.54 -29.51
C GLU A 127 3.88 -10.43 -28.64
N ALA A 128 5.13 -10.68 -29.05
CA ALA A 128 6.10 -11.41 -28.23
C ALA A 128 6.45 -10.64 -26.94
N VAL A 129 6.60 -9.31 -27.05
CA VAL A 129 6.85 -8.41 -25.91
C VAL A 129 5.71 -8.49 -24.87
N GLU A 130 4.44 -8.43 -25.28
CA GLU A 130 3.31 -8.53 -24.34
C GLU A 130 3.19 -9.93 -23.72
N GLN A 131 3.49 -11.00 -24.47
CA GLN A 131 3.51 -12.38 -23.91
C GLN A 131 4.56 -12.55 -22.80
N ILE A 132 5.75 -11.94 -22.95
CA ILE A 132 6.80 -11.95 -21.92
C ILE A 132 6.33 -11.17 -20.67
N LEU A 133 5.65 -10.03 -20.86
CA LEU A 133 5.05 -9.26 -19.76
C LEU A 133 3.97 -10.05 -19.00
N GLU A 134 3.03 -10.68 -19.72
CA GLU A 134 1.98 -11.49 -19.11
C GLU A 134 2.56 -12.68 -18.31
N GLU A 135 3.53 -13.40 -18.87
CA GLU A 135 4.16 -14.55 -18.22
C GLU A 135 4.97 -14.14 -16.98
N GLY A 136 5.69 -13.01 -17.04
CA GLY A 136 6.38 -12.43 -15.88
C GLY A 136 5.42 -12.05 -14.74
N ILE A 137 4.28 -11.41 -15.07
CA ILE A 137 3.25 -11.02 -14.10
C ILE A 137 2.50 -12.25 -13.55
N LYS A 138 2.29 -13.28 -14.37
CA LYS A 138 1.72 -14.58 -13.98
C LYS A 138 2.64 -15.35 -13.02
N ARG A 139 3.97 -15.28 -13.20
CA ARG A 139 4.97 -15.81 -12.24
C ARG A 139 5.01 -15.00 -10.95
N LEU A 140 4.93 -13.66 -11.03
CA LEU A 140 4.84 -12.77 -9.87
C LEU A 140 3.62 -13.09 -8.99
N ARG A 141 2.45 -13.34 -9.60
CA ARG A 141 1.23 -13.81 -8.89
C ARG A 141 1.41 -15.17 -8.21
N LYS A 142 2.20 -16.07 -8.80
CA LYS A 142 2.56 -17.38 -8.22
C LYS A 142 3.64 -17.31 -7.13
N ARG A 143 4.20 -16.13 -6.85
CA ARG A 143 5.38 -15.92 -5.98
C ARG A 143 6.67 -16.61 -6.47
N ASP A 144 6.74 -16.99 -7.74
CA ASP A 144 8.01 -17.38 -8.39
C ASP A 144 8.78 -16.10 -8.76
N TYR A 145 9.29 -15.42 -7.73
CA TYR A 145 9.91 -14.11 -7.90
C TYR A 145 11.17 -14.18 -8.77
N ARG A 146 11.96 -15.25 -8.66
CA ARG A 146 13.19 -15.43 -9.44
C ARG A 146 12.91 -15.51 -10.95
N ALA A 147 11.92 -16.30 -11.38
CA ALA A 147 11.59 -16.38 -12.80
C ALA A 147 10.68 -15.24 -13.27
N ALA A 148 9.92 -14.60 -12.38
CA ALA A 148 9.23 -13.34 -12.68
C ALA A 148 10.22 -12.21 -12.99
N ILE A 149 11.30 -12.09 -12.22
CA ILE A 149 12.38 -11.12 -12.46
C ILE A 149 12.99 -11.33 -13.85
N ALA A 150 13.43 -12.55 -14.18
CA ALA A 150 14.05 -12.85 -15.48
C ALA A 150 13.14 -12.45 -16.66
N ALA A 151 11.86 -12.85 -16.64
CA ALA A 151 10.91 -12.48 -17.69
C ALA A 151 10.65 -10.96 -17.75
N LEU A 152 10.58 -10.26 -16.61
CA LEU A 152 10.36 -8.82 -16.58
C LEU A 152 11.62 -8.01 -16.98
N GLU A 153 12.82 -8.55 -16.75
CA GLU A 153 14.07 -8.02 -17.31
C GLU A 153 14.16 -8.25 -18.83
N ASP A 154 13.74 -9.41 -19.33
CA ASP A 154 13.65 -9.70 -20.77
C ASP A 154 12.65 -8.75 -21.45
N PHE A 155 11.49 -8.48 -20.82
CA PHE A 155 10.53 -7.46 -21.27
C PHE A 155 11.16 -6.07 -21.34
N ILE A 156 11.83 -5.59 -20.29
CA ILE A 156 12.45 -4.26 -20.29
C ILE A 156 13.60 -4.14 -21.31
N ARG A 157 14.28 -5.25 -21.64
CA ARG A 157 15.28 -5.30 -22.71
C ARG A 157 14.68 -5.35 -24.12
N GLY A 158 13.45 -5.86 -24.28
CA GLY A 158 12.74 -5.95 -25.56
C GLY A 158 11.79 -4.79 -25.87
N ALA A 159 11.46 -3.97 -24.87
CA ALA A 159 10.50 -2.87 -24.97
C ALA A 159 11.18 -1.50 -24.74
N ASP A 160 10.75 -0.49 -25.50
CA ASP A 160 11.14 0.90 -25.30
C ASP A 160 10.20 1.63 -24.33
N ASP A 161 10.62 2.75 -23.77
CA ASP A 161 9.83 3.61 -22.89
C ASP A 161 8.52 4.10 -23.55
N SER A 162 8.45 4.16 -24.88
CA SER A 162 7.21 4.46 -25.63
C SER A 162 6.18 3.32 -25.64
N TYR A 163 6.57 2.08 -25.32
CA TYR A 163 5.69 0.91 -25.41
C TYR A 163 4.52 1.00 -24.39
N PRO A 164 3.26 0.69 -24.78
CA PRO A 164 2.15 0.58 -23.84
C PRO A 164 2.49 -0.37 -22.70
N ASN A 165 2.00 -0.14 -21.49
CA ASN A 165 2.31 -0.97 -20.31
C ASN A 165 3.79 -1.01 -19.85
N TYR A 166 4.74 -0.36 -20.54
CA TYR A 166 6.17 -0.37 -20.13
C TYR A 166 6.39 0.06 -18.68
N ALA A 167 5.76 1.16 -18.25
CA ALA A 167 5.79 1.61 -16.87
C ALA A 167 5.18 0.58 -15.89
N TRP A 168 4.16 -0.19 -16.31
CA TRP A 168 3.59 -1.27 -15.49
C TRP A 168 4.57 -2.44 -15.33
N GLY A 169 5.35 -2.75 -16.39
CA GLY A 169 6.50 -3.65 -16.34
C GLY A 169 7.52 -3.22 -15.29
N LYS A 170 8.00 -1.96 -15.34
CA LYS A 170 8.89 -1.39 -14.30
C LYS A 170 8.28 -1.49 -12.88
N THR A 171 7.01 -1.13 -12.66
CA THR A 171 6.36 -1.34 -11.33
C THR A 171 6.29 -2.82 -10.91
N SER A 172 6.22 -3.74 -11.85
CA SER A 172 6.08 -5.18 -11.59
C SER A 172 7.43 -5.81 -11.28
N LEU A 173 8.50 -5.38 -11.96
CA LEU A 173 9.86 -5.79 -11.64
C LEU A 173 10.29 -5.28 -10.25
N ALA A 174 9.98 -4.03 -9.90
CA ALA A 174 10.23 -3.49 -8.56
C ALA A 174 9.52 -4.30 -7.45
N LYS A 175 8.27 -4.76 -7.70
CA LYS A 175 7.55 -5.69 -6.81
C LYS A 175 8.20 -7.08 -6.75
N ALA A 176 8.70 -7.58 -7.88
CA ALA A 176 9.37 -8.88 -7.97
C ALA A 176 10.71 -8.87 -7.22
N TYR A 177 11.55 -7.84 -7.40
CA TYR A 177 12.77 -7.62 -6.62
C TYR A 177 12.48 -7.54 -5.12
N LYS A 178 11.45 -6.78 -4.69
CA LYS A 178 11.04 -6.72 -3.28
C LYS A 178 10.62 -8.09 -2.74
N GLY A 179 9.88 -8.88 -3.52
CA GLY A 179 9.47 -10.24 -3.15
C GLY A 179 10.64 -11.24 -3.08
N ASN A 180 11.71 -10.99 -3.85
CA ASN A 180 12.95 -11.77 -3.86
C ASN A 180 14.02 -11.24 -2.89
N GLU A 181 13.64 -10.35 -1.95
CA GLU A 181 14.52 -9.65 -0.98
C GLU A 181 15.66 -8.80 -1.60
N GLN A 182 15.62 -8.56 -2.91
CA GLN A 182 16.59 -7.75 -3.66
C GLN A 182 16.26 -6.26 -3.57
N TYR A 183 16.14 -5.74 -2.34
CA TYR A 183 15.72 -4.37 -2.06
C TYR A 183 16.60 -3.32 -2.73
N GLU A 184 17.91 -3.57 -2.86
CA GLU A 184 18.88 -2.72 -3.57
C GLU A 184 18.48 -2.49 -5.03
N ALA A 185 18.10 -3.56 -5.76
CA ALA A 185 17.65 -3.47 -7.14
C ALA A 185 16.27 -2.82 -7.26
N ALA A 186 15.39 -3.03 -6.26
CA ALA A 186 14.12 -2.32 -6.18
C ALA A 186 14.31 -0.80 -5.94
N ILE A 187 15.28 -0.40 -5.12
CA ILE A 187 15.61 1.01 -4.87
C ILE A 187 16.19 1.66 -6.14
N ALA A 188 17.18 1.03 -6.78
CA ALA A 188 17.79 1.56 -8.01
C ALA A 188 16.74 1.75 -9.14
N LEU A 189 15.89 0.75 -9.37
CA LEU A 189 14.79 0.85 -10.33
C LEU A 189 13.75 1.93 -9.93
N CYS A 190 13.49 2.13 -8.63
CA CYS A 190 12.65 3.24 -8.19
C CYS A 190 13.32 4.61 -8.39
N GLN A 191 14.64 4.73 -8.27
CA GLN A 191 15.37 5.97 -8.55
C GLN A 191 15.30 6.32 -10.05
N GLU A 192 15.55 5.36 -10.93
CA GLU A 192 15.35 5.49 -12.38
C GLU A 192 13.90 5.94 -12.74
N MET A 193 12.91 5.36 -12.05
CA MET A 193 11.50 5.73 -12.18
C MET A 193 11.13 7.12 -11.61
N LEU A 194 12.01 7.78 -10.84
CA LEU A 194 11.86 9.18 -10.41
C LEU A 194 12.43 10.18 -11.44
N GLU A 195 13.36 9.75 -12.29
CA GLU A 195 13.93 10.56 -13.37
C GLU A 195 13.03 10.59 -14.61
N THR A 196 12.10 9.64 -14.75
CA THR A 196 11.13 9.56 -15.84
C THR A 196 10.09 10.71 -15.82
N ASP A 197 9.79 11.33 -16.96
CA ASP A 197 8.80 12.42 -17.11
C ASP A 197 7.35 12.08 -16.65
N ARG A 198 7.02 10.79 -16.55
CA ARG A 198 5.68 10.31 -16.20
C ARG A 198 5.41 10.47 -14.70
N GLU A 199 4.72 11.55 -14.31
CA GLU A 199 4.45 11.85 -12.89
C GLU A 199 3.73 10.72 -12.14
N SER A 200 2.87 9.93 -12.79
CA SER A 200 2.24 8.74 -12.18
C SER A 200 3.28 7.65 -11.81
N THR A 201 4.31 7.48 -12.64
CA THR A 201 5.44 6.59 -12.40
C THR A 201 6.31 7.10 -11.25
N ARG A 202 6.60 8.41 -11.22
CA ARG A 202 7.33 9.06 -10.11
C ARG A 202 6.59 8.95 -8.79
N ALA A 203 5.29 9.30 -8.77
CA ALA A 203 4.45 9.22 -7.58
C ALA A 203 4.37 7.81 -7.01
N TRP A 204 4.24 6.79 -7.88
CA TRP A 204 4.29 5.39 -7.47
C TRP A 204 5.65 5.01 -6.87
N ALA A 205 6.76 5.42 -7.49
CA ALA A 205 8.11 5.13 -6.98
C ALA A 205 8.35 5.74 -5.59
N ARG A 206 7.98 7.03 -5.38
CA ARG A 206 8.07 7.70 -4.07
C ARG A 206 7.32 6.92 -2.98
N ASP A 207 6.14 6.39 -3.28
CA ASP A 207 5.32 5.68 -2.30
C ASP A 207 5.83 4.24 -2.07
N PHE A 208 6.20 3.54 -3.13
CA PHE A 208 6.75 2.18 -3.04
C PHE A 208 8.06 2.14 -2.24
N MET A 209 8.94 3.14 -2.38
CA MET A 209 10.18 3.24 -1.60
C MET A 209 9.92 3.25 -0.08
N LYS A 210 8.87 3.94 0.41
CA LYS A 210 8.48 3.92 1.84
C LYS A 210 8.17 2.51 2.38
N THR A 211 7.87 1.57 1.48
CA THR A 211 7.53 0.18 1.83
C THR A 211 8.75 -0.74 1.86
N LEU A 212 9.95 -0.23 1.56
CA LEU A 212 11.22 -0.95 1.61
C LEU A 212 11.92 -0.71 2.96
N PRO A 213 12.91 -1.53 3.37
CA PRO A 213 13.58 -1.37 4.65
C PRO A 213 14.33 -0.03 4.76
N GLY A 214 13.97 0.78 5.75
CA GLY A 214 14.50 2.15 5.92
C GLY A 214 16.03 2.22 6.08
N ASP A 215 16.68 1.21 6.67
CA ASP A 215 18.15 1.12 6.77
C ASP A 215 18.87 1.09 5.40
N LEU A 216 18.15 0.93 4.28
CA LEU A 216 18.70 0.94 2.91
C LEU A 216 18.38 2.21 2.12
N ILE A 217 17.54 3.11 2.65
CA ILE A 217 17.11 4.34 1.97
C ILE A 217 18.03 5.48 2.44
N ASN A 218 19.06 5.76 1.67
CA ASN A 218 20.09 6.76 2.02
C ASN A 218 19.46 8.16 2.25
N PRO A 219 19.89 8.94 3.27
CA PRO A 219 19.13 10.08 3.81
C PRO A 219 19.17 11.36 2.96
N THR A 220 19.55 11.29 1.69
CA THR A 220 19.79 12.45 0.81
C THR A 220 18.50 13.14 0.33
N LEU A 221 17.31 12.57 0.59
CA LEU A 221 16.04 13.03 0.01
C LEU A 221 15.37 14.22 0.72
N GLU A 222 15.83 14.68 1.88
CA GLU A 222 15.17 15.79 2.60
C GLU A 222 15.67 17.21 2.21
N GLN A 223 16.84 17.35 1.58
CA GLN A 223 17.51 18.66 1.47
C GLN A 223 16.98 19.63 0.40
N ASN A 224 15.96 19.28 -0.39
CA ASN A 224 15.38 20.14 -1.43
C ASN A 224 13.89 20.46 -1.21
N THR A 225 13.57 21.06 -0.06
CA THR A 225 12.30 21.76 0.17
C THR A 225 12.55 23.27 0.30
N PRO A 226 12.05 24.13 -0.61
CA PRO A 226 12.24 25.57 -0.49
C PRO A 226 11.46 26.13 0.72
N ILE A 227 12.17 26.79 1.64
CA ILE A 227 11.61 27.31 2.89
C ILE A 227 10.76 28.55 2.59
N PHE A 228 9.45 28.45 2.74
CA PHE A 228 8.55 29.60 2.74
C PHE A 228 8.34 30.12 4.18
N VAL A 229 9.03 31.20 4.53
CA VAL A 229 8.87 31.88 5.83
C VAL A 229 7.70 32.86 5.76
N GLY A 230 6.73 32.73 6.67
CA GLY A 230 5.59 33.64 6.82
C GLY A 230 4.93 33.47 8.18
N SER A 231 5.23 34.37 9.11
CA SER A 231 4.86 34.23 10.53
C SER A 231 3.37 34.39 10.81
N LYS A 232 2.89 33.72 11.87
CA LYS A 232 1.71 34.17 12.62
C LYS A 232 2.12 35.30 13.57
N GLU A 233 1.26 36.30 13.71
CA GLU A 233 1.09 37.04 14.96
C GLU A 233 -0.38 37.48 15.09
N THR A 234 -0.84 37.77 16.31
CA THR A 234 -2.26 38.01 16.63
C THR A 234 -2.39 39.13 17.66
N THR A 235 -3.57 39.77 17.69
CA THR A 235 -4.19 40.42 18.87
C THR A 235 -4.13 41.97 18.97
N ASP A 236 -5.35 42.53 19.05
CA ASP A 236 -5.79 43.80 19.66
C ASP A 236 -5.59 45.21 19.03
N ARG A 237 -6.39 46.13 19.61
CA ARG A 237 -6.83 47.50 19.24
C ARG A 237 -6.49 48.45 20.43
N PRO A 238 -6.77 49.79 20.46
CA PRO A 238 -7.84 50.54 19.78
C PRO A 238 -7.45 51.94 19.19
N ASP A 239 -8.47 52.60 18.60
CA ASP A 239 -8.76 54.05 18.39
C ASP A 239 -7.62 55.11 18.28
N THR A 240 -7.63 56.06 17.33
CA THR A 240 -8.64 57.15 17.28
C THR A 240 -8.60 58.00 15.97
N LEU A 241 -9.79 58.51 15.60
CA LEU A 241 -10.12 59.81 14.95
C LEU A 241 -9.60 60.25 13.53
N SER A 242 -10.54 60.86 12.81
CA SER A 242 -10.55 61.42 11.44
C SER A 242 -10.05 62.90 11.39
N PRO A 243 -10.26 63.77 10.35
CA PRO A 243 -11.00 63.64 9.06
C PRO A 243 -10.35 64.30 7.80
N SER A 244 -11.02 64.27 6.62
CA SER A 244 -11.60 65.47 5.96
C SER A 244 -12.06 65.28 4.49
N LYS A 245 -13.23 65.87 4.16
CA LYS A 245 -13.74 66.33 2.83
C LYS A 245 -13.91 65.38 1.62
N SER A 246 -15.16 64.96 1.43
CA SER A 246 -15.90 64.82 0.16
C SER A 246 -16.67 66.14 -0.16
N PRO A 247 -17.65 66.25 -1.10
CA PRO A 247 -18.05 65.53 -2.34
C PRO A 247 -18.08 66.57 -3.53
N PRO A 248 -19.06 66.65 -4.49
CA PRO A 248 -19.98 65.71 -5.17
C PRO A 248 -19.72 65.70 -6.72
N GLN A 249 -20.59 65.30 -7.69
CA GLN A 249 -21.96 64.77 -7.72
C GLN A 249 -22.19 63.79 -8.92
N GLN A 250 -23.45 63.57 -9.29
CA GLN A 250 -24.04 62.52 -10.14
C GLN A 250 -25.11 63.15 -11.09
N LYS A 251 -25.31 62.63 -12.32
CA LYS A 251 -26.58 62.77 -13.08
C LYS A 251 -26.77 61.65 -14.13
N ASN A 252 -28.03 61.41 -14.56
CA ASN A 252 -28.47 60.18 -15.27
C ASN A 252 -29.09 60.46 -16.66
N ARG A 253 -28.95 59.49 -17.60
CA ARG A 253 -29.91 59.02 -18.66
C ARG A 253 -30.58 60.07 -19.63
N PRO A 254 -31.33 59.63 -20.67
CA PRO A 254 -31.18 58.49 -21.59
C PRO A 254 -31.24 58.94 -23.09
N GLY A 255 -31.24 58.02 -24.06
CA GLY A 255 -31.47 58.31 -25.48
C GLY A 255 -31.69 57.03 -26.32
N GLU A 256 -32.38 57.13 -27.46
CA GLU A 256 -32.95 55.98 -28.21
C GLU A 256 -32.95 56.23 -29.75
N PHE A 257 -33.31 55.21 -30.55
CA PHE A 257 -33.65 55.19 -31.99
C PHE A 257 -32.56 55.35 -33.10
N SER A 258 -32.30 54.20 -33.77
CA SER A 258 -32.38 53.90 -35.22
C SER A 258 -31.64 54.67 -36.35
N SER A 259 -30.93 53.84 -37.15
CA SER A 259 -30.87 53.79 -38.65
C SER A 259 -30.31 54.94 -39.52
N SER A 260 -29.36 54.61 -40.42
CA SER A 260 -29.57 54.65 -41.90
C SER A 260 -28.32 54.21 -42.73
N THR A 261 -28.56 53.76 -43.98
CA THR A 261 -27.70 53.79 -45.20
C THR A 261 -26.26 53.20 -45.27
N ALA A 262 -26.21 52.02 -45.90
CA ALA A 262 -25.30 51.47 -46.94
C ALA A 262 -24.60 52.44 -47.95
N PRO A 263 -23.74 52.00 -48.93
CA PRO A 263 -22.92 50.77 -49.10
C PRO A 263 -21.46 51.05 -49.66
N LEU A 264 -20.84 50.05 -50.33
CA LEU A 264 -19.58 50.07 -51.12
C LEU A 264 -18.28 50.10 -50.26
N LYS A 265 -17.15 49.48 -50.63
CA LYS A 265 -16.62 49.13 -51.97
C LYS A 265 -15.65 47.92 -51.92
N THR A 266 -15.41 47.29 -53.06
CA THR A 266 -14.45 46.17 -53.22
C THR A 266 -12.99 46.61 -53.13
N ARG A 267 -12.14 45.78 -52.50
CA ARG A 267 -10.73 45.61 -52.89
C ARG A 267 -10.19 44.25 -52.45
N THR A 268 -9.73 43.46 -53.41
CA THR A 268 -8.82 42.33 -53.21
C THR A 268 -7.39 42.84 -53.05
N ASP A 269 -6.64 42.32 -52.09
CA ASP A 269 -5.19 42.24 -52.16
C ASP A 269 -4.73 40.98 -51.39
N SER A 270 -3.62 40.39 -51.81
CA SER A 270 -3.22 39.02 -51.43
C SER A 270 -1.95 38.97 -50.57
N THR A 271 -1.39 37.77 -50.37
CA THR A 271 -0.07 37.52 -49.74
C THR A 271 0.14 37.97 -48.28
N ARG A 272 -0.17 37.08 -47.33
CA ARG A 272 0.69 36.89 -46.14
C ARG A 272 0.70 35.46 -45.59
N THR A 273 1.08 34.51 -46.43
CA THR A 273 1.53 33.18 -45.99
C THR A 273 2.79 33.32 -45.13
N GLY A 274 2.63 33.37 -43.80
CA GLY A 274 3.76 33.70 -42.92
C GLY A 274 3.44 33.87 -41.44
N GLN A 275 2.47 33.14 -40.89
CA GLN A 275 2.37 32.93 -39.44
C GLN A 275 2.39 31.44 -39.13
N SER A 276 3.51 31.00 -38.56
CA SER A 276 3.78 29.60 -38.21
C SER A 276 2.78 29.06 -37.18
N TYR A 277 2.67 27.73 -37.12
CA TYR A 277 1.89 26.97 -36.14
C TYR A 277 2.44 27.15 -34.71
N ARG A 278 2.26 28.35 -34.13
CA ARG A 278 2.67 28.72 -32.78
C ARG A 278 1.52 28.75 -31.77
N GLN A 279 0.36 28.21 -32.15
CA GLN A 279 -0.57 27.60 -31.19
C GLN A 279 0.07 26.32 -30.63
N ARG A 280 1.14 26.48 -29.82
CA ARG A 280 1.55 25.44 -28.87
C ARG A 280 0.33 25.13 -28.02
N ALA A 281 0.07 23.85 -27.80
CA ALA A 281 -1.06 23.41 -26.99
C ALA A 281 -0.94 24.02 -25.59
N ALA A 282 -1.79 25.02 -25.30
CA ALA A 282 -2.23 25.27 -23.94
C ALA A 282 -3.06 24.05 -23.55
N ALA A 283 -2.38 23.04 -23.02
CA ALA A 283 -3.00 21.88 -22.42
C ALA A 283 -3.87 22.41 -21.27
N LYS A 284 -5.16 22.60 -21.54
CA LYS A 284 -6.12 22.89 -20.49
C LYS A 284 -6.07 21.71 -19.55
N ASP A 285 -5.80 21.96 -18.27
CA ASP A 285 -5.93 20.96 -17.23
C ASP A 285 -7.39 20.48 -17.20
N LEU A 286 -7.66 19.38 -17.90
CA LEU A 286 -8.90 18.62 -17.74
C LEU A 286 -8.90 17.87 -16.41
N THR A 287 -7.74 17.71 -15.78
CA THR A 287 -7.48 17.04 -14.50
C THR A 287 -8.48 17.45 -13.40
N PRO A 288 -8.76 18.74 -13.13
CA PRO A 288 -9.73 19.15 -12.12
C PRO A 288 -11.18 18.87 -12.51
N GLN A 289 -11.53 18.96 -13.81
CA GLN A 289 -12.88 18.64 -14.29
C GLN A 289 -13.13 17.12 -14.27
N ALA A 290 -12.14 16.33 -14.63
CA ALA A 290 -12.17 14.86 -14.55
C ALA A 290 -12.26 14.40 -13.10
N LEU A 291 -11.43 14.93 -12.20
CA LEU A 291 -11.49 14.65 -10.75
C LEU A 291 -12.83 15.07 -10.13
N SER A 292 -13.36 16.24 -10.49
CA SER A 292 -14.68 16.70 -10.02
C SER A 292 -15.80 15.78 -10.50
N GLY A 293 -15.79 15.37 -11.78
CA GLY A 293 -16.75 14.42 -12.34
C GLY A 293 -16.68 13.04 -11.70
N LEU A 294 -15.46 12.54 -11.43
CA LEU A 294 -15.22 11.25 -10.78
C LEU A 294 -15.69 11.30 -9.31
N ALA A 295 -15.40 12.38 -8.58
CA ALA A 295 -15.91 12.60 -7.22
C ALA A 295 -17.45 12.64 -7.17
N HIS A 296 -18.11 13.37 -8.08
CA HIS A 296 -19.57 13.37 -8.20
C HIS A 296 -20.14 12.00 -8.56
N GLY A 297 -19.44 11.23 -9.41
CA GLY A 297 -19.77 9.85 -9.72
C GLY A 297 -19.75 8.95 -8.49
N CYS A 298 -18.67 8.99 -7.70
CA CYS A 298 -18.55 8.24 -6.45
C CYS A 298 -19.61 8.63 -5.41
N ILE A 299 -19.90 9.93 -5.25
CA ILE A 299 -20.94 10.41 -4.32
C ILE A 299 -22.33 9.92 -4.77
N SER A 300 -22.63 9.97 -6.07
CA SER A 300 -23.92 9.50 -6.63
C SER A 300 -24.09 7.98 -6.51
N LEU A 301 -23.00 7.21 -6.70
CA LEU A 301 -22.97 5.76 -6.47
C LEU A 301 -23.17 5.43 -4.98
N LEU A 302 -22.46 6.11 -4.07
CA LEU A 302 -22.60 5.91 -2.63
C LEU A 302 -24.03 6.23 -2.17
N ALA A 303 -24.61 7.35 -2.61
CA ALA A 303 -25.98 7.73 -2.29
C ALA A 303 -27.01 6.73 -2.84
N SER A 304 -26.76 6.16 -4.04
CA SER A 304 -27.65 5.16 -4.63
C SER A 304 -27.54 3.79 -3.92
N LEU A 305 -26.35 3.42 -3.45
CA LEU A 305 -26.15 2.26 -2.57
C LEU A 305 -26.85 2.46 -1.22
N LEU A 306 -26.72 3.66 -0.63
CA LEU A 306 -27.36 4.00 0.65
C LEU A 306 -28.90 3.94 0.54
N LEU A 307 -29.46 4.46 -0.57
CA LEU A 307 -30.89 4.36 -0.86
C LEU A 307 -31.35 2.90 -1.03
N PHE A 308 -30.58 2.06 -1.72
CA PHE A 308 -30.89 0.63 -1.87
C PHE A 308 -30.91 -0.10 -0.51
N VAL A 309 -29.94 0.20 0.38
CA VAL A 309 -29.88 -0.40 1.72
C VAL A 309 -30.98 0.12 2.66
N LEU A 310 -31.30 1.42 2.60
CA LEU A 310 -32.32 2.04 3.47
C LEU A 310 -33.77 1.78 3.02
N PHE A 311 -34.00 1.49 1.74
CA PHE A 311 -35.33 1.30 1.16
C PHE A 311 -35.45 -0.04 0.41
N ALA A 312 -34.89 -1.11 0.98
CA ALA A 312 -34.89 -2.45 0.39
C ALA A 312 -36.28 -2.96 -0.02
N ASP A 313 -37.33 -2.60 0.73
CA ASP A 313 -38.72 -2.95 0.43
C ASP A 313 -39.34 -2.16 -0.75
N SER A 314 -38.70 -1.05 -1.16
CA SER A 314 -39.18 -0.20 -2.24
C SER A 314 -38.66 -0.66 -3.59
N ILE A 315 -39.49 -1.45 -4.29
CA ILE A 315 -39.24 -1.88 -5.68
C ILE A 315 -38.87 -0.68 -6.58
N ALA A 316 -39.52 0.48 -6.37
CA ALA A 316 -39.23 1.70 -7.13
C ALA A 316 -37.82 2.27 -6.84
N ALA A 317 -37.36 2.26 -5.59
CA ALA A 317 -36.00 2.67 -5.23
C ALA A 317 -34.96 1.70 -5.81
N ASN A 318 -35.23 0.39 -5.71
CA ASN A 318 -34.35 -0.67 -6.22
C ASN A 318 -34.20 -0.60 -7.75
N VAL A 319 -35.30 -0.41 -8.48
CA VAL A 319 -35.29 -0.21 -9.94
C VAL A 319 -34.53 1.06 -10.30
N LEU A 320 -34.72 2.17 -9.58
CA LEU A 320 -33.99 3.43 -9.84
C LEU A 320 -32.47 3.30 -9.59
N GLY A 321 -32.08 2.55 -8.55
CA GLY A 321 -30.68 2.21 -8.27
C GLY A 321 -30.05 1.36 -9.38
N LEU A 322 -30.75 0.31 -9.83
CA LEU A 322 -30.32 -0.51 -10.97
C LEU A 322 -30.23 0.31 -12.27
N LEU A 323 -31.17 1.23 -12.52
CA LEU A 323 -31.14 2.09 -13.70
C LEU A 323 -29.88 2.98 -13.71
N ARG A 324 -29.48 3.53 -12.57
CA ARG A 324 -28.24 4.30 -12.42
C ARG A 324 -26.98 3.47 -12.66
N MET A 325 -26.97 2.20 -12.24
CA MET A 325 -25.87 1.27 -12.53
C MET A 325 -25.80 0.87 -14.01
N ALA A 326 -26.94 0.81 -14.72
CA ALA A 326 -27.01 0.47 -16.14
C ALA A 326 -26.51 1.59 -17.06
N VAL A 327 -26.70 2.87 -16.69
CA VAL A 327 -26.34 4.03 -17.53
C VAL A 327 -24.86 4.05 -17.98
N PRO A 328 -23.85 3.86 -17.10
CA PRO A 328 -22.45 3.76 -17.53
C PRO A 328 -22.19 2.65 -18.56
N VAL A 329 -22.84 1.50 -18.41
CA VAL A 329 -22.69 0.35 -19.33
C VAL A 329 -23.29 0.67 -20.70
N VAL A 330 -24.48 1.30 -20.74
CA VAL A 330 -25.10 1.74 -22.00
C VAL A 330 -24.26 2.81 -22.70
N ILE A 331 -23.68 3.76 -21.96
CA ILE A 331 -22.75 4.76 -22.51
C ILE A 331 -21.49 4.10 -23.07
N LEU A 332 -20.87 3.17 -22.33
CA LEU A 332 -19.67 2.42 -22.74
C LEU A 332 -19.87 1.65 -24.05
N LEU A 333 -21.07 1.09 -24.25
CA LEU A 333 -21.45 0.32 -25.44
C LEU A 333 -21.86 1.21 -26.63
N ARG A 334 -22.35 2.43 -26.40
CA ARG A 334 -22.88 3.33 -27.45
C ARG A 334 -21.91 4.42 -27.90
N THR A 335 -21.00 4.87 -27.03
CA THR A 335 -20.11 5.99 -27.38
C THR A 335 -18.97 5.58 -28.32
N LYS A 336 -18.66 6.47 -29.27
CA LYS A 336 -17.46 6.39 -30.11
C LYS A 336 -16.34 7.34 -29.65
N ASP A 337 -16.63 8.26 -28.73
CA ASP A 337 -15.64 9.18 -28.17
C ASP A 337 -14.69 8.41 -27.22
N PRO A 338 -13.36 8.45 -27.41
CA PRO A 338 -12.43 7.66 -26.62
C PRO A 338 -12.33 8.10 -25.15
N VAL A 339 -12.53 9.39 -24.86
CA VAL A 339 -12.46 9.95 -23.49
C VAL A 339 -13.72 9.55 -22.72
N VAL A 340 -14.90 9.70 -23.34
CA VAL A 340 -16.17 9.23 -22.75
C VAL A 340 -16.13 7.72 -22.57
N LYS A 341 -15.55 6.96 -23.50
CA LYS A 341 -15.41 5.50 -23.40
C LYS A 341 -14.48 5.07 -22.26
N ALA A 342 -13.36 5.77 -22.05
CA ALA A 342 -12.46 5.52 -20.92
C ALA A 342 -13.16 5.76 -19.58
N ASN A 343 -13.83 6.91 -19.43
CA ASN A 343 -14.56 7.26 -18.21
C ASN A 343 -15.72 6.28 -17.94
N ALA A 344 -16.45 5.86 -18.98
CA ALA A 344 -17.54 4.88 -18.85
C ALA A 344 -17.02 3.46 -18.51
N LYS A 345 -15.82 3.08 -18.99
CA LYS A 345 -15.16 1.83 -18.61
C LYS A 345 -14.83 1.83 -17.11
N GLU A 346 -14.26 2.91 -16.60
CA GLU A 346 -13.88 2.99 -15.19
C GLU A 346 -15.11 3.05 -14.25
N ALA A 347 -16.14 3.82 -14.62
CA ALA A 347 -17.43 3.78 -13.92
C ALA A 347 -18.07 2.38 -13.91
N THR A 348 -17.91 1.62 -15.01
CA THR A 348 -18.36 0.22 -15.08
C THR A 348 -17.53 -0.71 -14.18
N ASN A 349 -16.21 -0.53 -14.11
CA ASN A 349 -15.32 -1.26 -13.19
C ASN A 349 -15.74 -1.05 -11.72
N TYR A 350 -16.04 0.20 -11.34
CA TYR A 350 -16.55 0.51 -9.99
C TYR A 350 -17.93 -0.12 -9.73
N ALA A 351 -18.86 -0.06 -10.69
CA ALA A 351 -20.18 -0.69 -10.55
C ALA A 351 -20.08 -2.21 -10.37
N ILE A 352 -19.26 -2.90 -11.16
CA ILE A 352 -19.00 -4.34 -11.02
C ILE A 352 -18.38 -4.66 -9.66
N THR A 353 -17.40 -3.86 -9.21
CA THR A 353 -16.74 -4.05 -7.90
C THR A 353 -17.74 -3.89 -6.74
N ALA A 354 -18.63 -2.91 -6.82
CA ALA A 354 -19.70 -2.70 -5.83
C ALA A 354 -20.70 -3.88 -5.80
N ILE A 355 -21.07 -4.41 -6.96
CA ILE A 355 -21.95 -5.60 -7.08
C ILE A 355 -21.27 -6.84 -6.46
N VAL A 356 -19.99 -7.07 -6.74
CA VAL A 356 -19.23 -8.20 -6.17
C VAL A 356 -19.15 -8.09 -4.64
N LEU A 357 -18.87 -6.90 -4.10
CA LEU A 357 -18.86 -6.67 -2.66
C LEU A 357 -20.24 -6.88 -2.02
N LEU A 358 -21.32 -6.43 -2.67
CA LEU A 358 -22.70 -6.64 -2.22
C LEU A 358 -23.05 -8.14 -2.18
N ILE A 359 -22.66 -8.91 -3.20
CA ILE A 359 -22.84 -10.37 -3.23
C ILE A 359 -22.07 -11.05 -2.09
N ILE A 360 -20.83 -10.64 -1.82
CA ILE A 360 -20.03 -11.20 -0.71
C ILE A 360 -20.69 -10.90 0.65
N VAL A 361 -21.17 -9.68 0.86
CA VAL A 361 -21.88 -9.30 2.10
C VAL A 361 -23.20 -10.07 2.25
N TYR A 362 -23.97 -10.24 1.17
CA TYR A 362 -25.23 -11.00 1.17
C TYR A 362 -25.03 -12.49 1.45
N LEU A 363 -24.02 -13.11 0.83
CA LEU A 363 -23.66 -14.50 1.13
C LEU A 363 -23.17 -14.65 2.59
N GLY A 364 -22.36 -13.70 3.07
CA GLY A 364 -21.89 -13.68 4.46
C GLY A 364 -23.04 -13.60 5.48
N SER A 365 -24.02 -12.72 5.28
CA SER A 365 -25.19 -12.60 6.16
C SER A 365 -26.12 -13.80 6.06
N PHE A 366 -26.28 -14.40 4.87
CA PHE A 366 -27.03 -15.64 4.68
C PHE A 366 -26.42 -16.82 5.45
N PHE A 367 -25.10 -17.04 5.35
CA PHE A 367 -24.42 -18.09 6.13
C PHE A 367 -24.45 -17.82 7.65
N LEU A 368 -24.34 -16.55 8.07
CA LEU A 368 -24.51 -16.16 9.48
C LEU A 368 -25.91 -16.52 9.99
N ALA A 369 -26.96 -16.22 9.21
CA ALA A 369 -28.35 -16.54 9.55
C ALA A 369 -28.61 -18.04 9.63
N LEU A 370 -28.04 -18.85 8.70
CA LEU A 370 -28.08 -20.31 8.77
C LEU A 370 -27.39 -20.85 10.03
N GLY A 371 -26.23 -20.29 10.40
CA GLY A 371 -25.52 -20.65 11.63
C GLY A 371 -26.35 -20.34 12.88
N ALA A 372 -26.95 -19.15 12.96
CA ALA A 372 -27.83 -18.76 14.05
C ALA A 372 -29.09 -19.66 14.14
N ALA A 373 -29.70 -20.00 13.01
CA ALA A 373 -30.84 -20.91 12.95
C ALA A 373 -30.46 -22.34 13.40
N ALA A 374 -29.30 -22.86 13.00
CA ALA A 374 -28.81 -24.16 13.44
C ALA A 374 -28.55 -24.20 14.96
N ILE A 375 -28.01 -23.11 15.54
CA ILE A 375 -27.84 -22.97 17.00
C ILE A 375 -29.19 -22.94 17.70
N LEU A 376 -30.18 -22.19 17.19
CA LEU A 376 -31.54 -22.13 17.73
C LEU A 376 -32.23 -23.50 17.71
N ILE A 377 -32.14 -24.24 16.61
CA ILE A 377 -32.70 -25.59 16.46
C ILE A 377 -32.00 -26.58 17.42
N GLY A 378 -30.67 -26.51 17.53
CA GLY A 378 -29.89 -27.35 18.43
C GLY A 378 -30.11 -27.07 19.93
N ALA A 379 -30.38 -25.81 20.29
CA ALA A 379 -30.63 -25.38 21.67
C ALA A 379 -32.10 -25.53 22.10
N TRP A 380 -33.04 -25.62 21.16
CA TRP A 380 -34.48 -25.74 21.44
C TRP A 380 -34.84 -26.85 22.46
N PRO A 381 -34.27 -28.08 22.42
CA PRO A 381 -34.54 -29.10 23.43
C PRO A 381 -34.10 -28.70 24.85
N ILE A 382 -33.04 -27.90 24.98
CA ILE A 382 -32.55 -27.41 26.28
C ILE A 382 -33.54 -26.39 26.84
N PHE A 383 -34.03 -25.46 26.00
CA PHE A 383 -35.07 -24.51 26.41
C PHE A 383 -36.38 -25.21 26.80
N LEU A 384 -36.79 -26.28 26.09
CA LEU A 384 -37.94 -27.10 26.48
C LEU A 384 -37.71 -27.82 27.82
N LEU A 385 -36.53 -28.38 28.07
CA LEU A 385 -36.20 -29.03 29.35
C LEU A 385 -36.21 -28.04 30.53
N ILE A 386 -35.66 -26.84 30.33
CA ILE A 386 -35.70 -25.75 31.32
C ILE A 386 -37.15 -25.30 31.58
N GLY A 387 -37.94 -25.10 30.52
CA GLY A 387 -39.35 -24.74 30.63
C GLY A 387 -40.18 -25.81 31.34
N LEU A 388 -39.94 -27.09 31.05
CA LEU A 388 -40.58 -28.22 31.73
C LEU A 388 -40.19 -28.29 33.21
N PHE A 389 -38.91 -28.06 33.55
CA PHE A 389 -38.45 -28.03 34.94
C PHE A 389 -39.11 -26.88 35.72
N ILE A 390 -39.20 -25.68 35.13
CA ILE A 390 -39.90 -24.53 35.71
C ILE A 390 -41.39 -24.84 35.89
N LEU A 391 -42.04 -25.48 34.91
CA LEU A 391 -43.45 -25.86 35.01
C LEU A 391 -43.70 -26.90 36.11
N ILE A 392 -42.86 -27.94 36.22
CA ILE A 392 -42.93 -28.94 37.29
C ILE A 392 -42.73 -28.28 38.66
N TYR A 393 -41.75 -27.36 38.77
CA TYR A 393 -41.50 -26.60 39.99
C TYR A 393 -42.70 -25.74 40.39
N SER A 394 -43.30 -25.01 39.43
CA SER A 394 -44.53 -24.22 39.66
C SER A 394 -45.70 -25.10 40.11
N ILE A 395 -45.93 -26.25 39.47
CA ILE A 395 -46.99 -27.19 39.86
C ILE A 395 -46.76 -27.73 41.28
N ALA A 396 -45.54 -28.13 41.62
CA ALA A 396 -45.19 -28.59 42.97
C ALA A 396 -45.40 -27.48 44.02
N PHE A 397 -45.01 -26.24 43.69
CA PHE A 397 -45.21 -25.07 44.55
C PHE A 397 -46.69 -24.73 44.75
N SER A 398 -47.54 -24.86 43.73
CA SER A 398 -48.99 -24.64 43.83
C SER A 398 -49.73 -25.75 44.58
N ILE A 399 -49.27 -27.00 44.51
CA ILE A 399 -49.87 -28.13 45.23
C ILE A 399 -49.50 -28.12 46.73
N TRP A 400 -48.30 -27.63 47.08
CA TRP A 400 -47.79 -27.73 48.45
C TRP A 400 -48.70 -27.10 49.54
N PRO A 401 -49.29 -25.89 49.37
CA PRO A 401 -50.22 -25.32 50.35
C PRO A 401 -51.45 -26.19 50.61
N ILE A 402 -51.98 -26.86 49.57
CA ILE A 402 -53.13 -27.75 49.68
C ILE A 402 -52.75 -29.00 50.49
N TYR A 403 -51.60 -29.59 50.19
CA TYR A 403 -51.05 -30.71 50.96
C TYR A 403 -50.81 -30.34 52.43
N ALA A 404 -50.18 -29.18 52.69
CA ALA A 404 -49.93 -28.70 54.04
C ALA A 404 -51.23 -28.46 54.84
N ALA A 405 -52.28 -27.92 54.21
CA ALA A 405 -53.59 -27.75 54.82
C ALA A 405 -54.24 -29.10 55.19
N VAL A 406 -54.22 -30.09 54.28
CA VAL A 406 -54.77 -31.44 54.53
C VAL A 406 -54.01 -32.18 55.62
N VAL A 407 -52.68 -32.06 55.69
CA VAL A 407 -51.88 -32.66 56.77
C VAL A 407 -52.13 -31.97 58.11
N SER A 408 -52.20 -30.64 58.13
CA SER A 408 -52.51 -29.86 59.34
C SER A 408 -53.88 -30.23 59.92
N ALA A 409 -54.91 -30.33 59.06
CA ALA A 409 -56.26 -30.75 59.45
C ALA A 409 -56.33 -32.20 60.00
N ARG A 410 -55.37 -33.06 59.64
CA ARG A 410 -55.28 -34.45 60.15
C ARG A 410 -54.38 -34.60 61.38
N GLN A 411 -53.42 -33.69 61.60
CA GLN A 411 -52.47 -33.73 62.72
C GLN A 411 -52.71 -32.58 63.70
N LEU A 412 -53.76 -32.73 64.51
CA LEU A 412 -54.16 -31.84 65.61
C LEU A 412 -52.96 -31.17 66.32
N GLY A 413 -52.68 -29.92 65.96
CA GLY A 413 -51.68 -29.06 66.63
C GLY A 413 -50.24 -29.11 66.11
N ARG A 414 -49.90 -29.86 65.04
CA ARG A 414 -48.52 -29.86 64.50
C ARG A 414 -48.33 -28.88 63.34
N ILE A 415 -47.42 -27.93 63.52
CA ILE A 415 -47.01 -26.97 62.49
C ILE A 415 -46.19 -27.68 61.39
N VAL A 416 -46.77 -27.83 60.21
CA VAL A 416 -46.07 -28.34 59.01
C VAL A 416 -45.15 -27.24 58.47
N ARG A 417 -43.82 -27.43 58.57
CA ARG A 417 -42.84 -26.54 57.93
C ARG A 417 -42.72 -26.87 56.44
N TYR A 418 -42.45 -25.85 55.63
CA TYR A 418 -42.10 -26.04 54.21
C TYR A 418 -40.78 -26.84 54.07
N PRO A 419 -40.56 -27.57 52.96
CA PRO A 419 -39.32 -28.28 52.75
C PRO A 419 -38.18 -27.29 52.52
N ASN A 420 -37.04 -27.50 53.20
CA ASN A 420 -35.85 -26.64 53.08
C ASN A 420 -35.23 -26.62 51.65
N TRP A 421 -35.71 -27.46 50.73
CA TRP A 421 -35.33 -27.46 49.31
C TRP A 421 -36.27 -26.66 48.41
N LEU A 422 -37.49 -26.33 48.87
CA LEU A 422 -38.47 -25.53 48.13
C LEU A 422 -38.29 -24.02 48.38
N VAL A 423 -37.61 -23.65 49.47
CA VAL A 423 -37.22 -22.27 49.77
C VAL A 423 -35.75 -22.08 49.42
N LEU A 424 -35.48 -21.45 48.27
CA LEU A 424 -34.14 -21.01 47.89
C LEU A 424 -33.56 -20.12 49.00
N ARG A 425 -32.37 -20.46 49.53
CA ARG A 425 -31.64 -19.65 50.53
C ARG A 425 -31.03 -18.38 49.91
N VAL A 426 -31.86 -17.50 49.36
CA VAL A 426 -31.46 -16.23 48.75
C VAL A 426 -31.23 -15.12 49.78
N LEU A 427 -31.65 -15.32 51.04
CA LEU A 427 -31.60 -14.34 52.14
C LEU A 427 -30.84 -14.84 53.37
N ASP A 428 -29.87 -15.76 53.20
CA ASP A 428 -29.03 -16.33 54.27
C ASP A 428 -27.54 -15.98 54.05
N THR A 429 -27.28 -14.83 53.40
CA THR A 429 -25.97 -14.18 53.32
C THR A 429 -25.88 -13.12 54.41
N LYS A 430 -24.84 -13.22 55.24
CA LYS A 430 -24.59 -12.39 56.44
C LYS A 430 -24.25 -10.93 56.11
#